data_AF-A0A964JK39-F1
#
_entry.id   AF-A0A964JK39-F1
#
_cell.length_a   1.000
_cell.length_b   1.000
_cell.length_c   1.000
_cell.angle_alpha   90.00
_cell.angle_beta   90.00
_cell.angle_gamma   90.00
#
_symmetry.space_group_name_H-M   'P 1'
#
loop_
_entity.id
_entity.type
_entity.pdbx_description
1 polymer ?
#
loop_
_entity_poly.entity_id
_entity_poly.type
_entity_poly.pdbx_seq_one_letter_code
_entity_poly.pdbx_strand_id
1 'polypeptide(L)'
;MAVWLAAVWLAACAGVESTSPRIGIDPADSGPPPGLQPGTLTPLPNPDALGERTFTLNLDLRPPPPLALDMNRDEVQELLGDIAPEIVMLELDPYPLLVNTLDTIKAACGTDWRDDDPDPRLDCELTDLGRSFARDGMGWRESPEYALVRLLTMTPANVVVLGTSIEFLQTVSDLVGIGGGFGQMLADSLRLRRTEEFLDSRVLAVALKERFIGSHPNIGPNGGILFTLEDALGDLEPLAQKLGPVGGHPGILAPDFLPHGVVMGDEMRMRVVAESNIRIFEGVSLQQGTGQINVLRDVVGPTFDDPLEFDFESPAGFEVTGLTDRPVMDLRLRIRETDDFVPACSGDDYCKSNLPESPVGETSVWARPPFTLEHIIAAGGFNKYSNLTNLTSYLGDLATVEIGQDGAPPGWIHFGVPLNLGPKDQYAWELILEVGQVSLHGPDGRDLLEGAANVEFTVYDVPVGITGEQCARSVRPYLQQQRARISESLLGDFRSRNDALDFYLAALDDGRIALFFIAREDLGDGQAYPWRSPGFYLDAALTPTQKSSLLVMAGSTDVTHEKLVVFEEEQTVYIEDAKGSVFRLRLHQDRSDPLRPHRVVVASKQVGP
;
A
#
# COMPACT_ATOMS: atom_id res chain seq x y z
N MET A 1 4.46 -5.18 26.74
CA MET A 1 4.60 -4.05 27.71
C MET A 1 4.08 -2.75 27.11
N ALA A 2 4.14 -2.56 25.78
CA ALA A 2 3.42 -1.52 25.03
C ALA A 2 1.87 -1.69 25.07
N VAL A 3 1.36 -2.91 25.24
CA VAL A 3 -0.09 -3.22 25.42
C VAL A 3 -0.69 -2.66 26.73
N TRP A 4 0.12 -2.14 27.65
CA TRP A 4 -0.34 -1.62 28.95
C TRP A 4 -0.60 -0.10 28.96
N LEU A 5 -0.20 0.65 27.91
CA LEU A 5 -0.36 2.12 27.85
C LEU A 5 -1.61 2.56 27.07
N ALA A 6 -2.03 1.82 26.04
CA ALA A 6 -3.26 2.08 25.28
C ALA A 6 -4.57 1.94 26.10
N ALA A 7 -4.55 1.18 27.21
CA ALA A 7 -5.72 1.03 28.10
C ALA A 7 -5.99 2.25 29.00
N VAL A 8 -5.03 3.18 29.13
CA VAL A 8 -5.15 4.35 30.00
C VAL A 8 -5.59 5.61 29.25
N TRP A 9 -5.41 5.67 27.93
CA TRP A 9 -5.69 6.86 27.12
C TRP A 9 -7.12 6.97 26.57
N LEU A 10 -7.87 5.86 26.49
CA LEU A 10 -9.26 5.83 26.00
C LEU A 10 -10.33 6.33 27.00
N ALA A 11 -9.92 6.87 28.15
CA ALA A 11 -10.82 7.40 29.19
C ALA A 11 -10.97 8.94 29.18
N ALA A 12 -10.39 9.66 28.20
CA ALA A 12 -10.17 11.10 28.31
C ALA A 12 -10.71 11.96 27.15
N CYS A 13 -11.83 11.65 26.49
CA CYS A 13 -12.44 12.57 25.49
C CYS A 13 -13.96 12.40 25.32
N ALA A 14 -14.77 13.19 26.04
CA ALA A 14 -16.09 13.73 25.67
C ALA A 14 -16.71 14.47 26.89
N GLY A 15 -17.04 15.77 26.90
CA GLY A 15 -17.20 16.73 25.81
C GLY A 15 -17.21 18.22 26.23
N VAL A 16 -17.52 19.03 25.22
CA VAL A 16 -17.32 20.47 24.93
C VAL A 16 -18.36 21.37 25.66
N GLU A 17 -18.13 22.63 26.10
CA GLU A 17 -18.04 23.89 25.32
C GLU A 17 -17.72 25.15 26.22
N SER A 18 -17.39 26.28 25.59
CA SER A 18 -16.57 27.42 26.08
C SER A 18 -17.14 28.39 27.13
N THR A 19 -16.26 28.93 28.02
CA THR A 19 -15.96 30.38 28.25
C THR A 19 -15.01 30.58 29.46
N SER A 20 -13.90 31.33 29.29
CA SER A 20 -12.83 31.62 30.29
C SER A 20 -13.26 32.65 31.38
N PRO A 21 -12.49 32.98 32.47
CA PRO A 21 -11.25 32.41 33.06
C PRO A 21 -11.21 32.30 34.63
N ARG A 22 -10.12 31.69 35.16
CA ARG A 22 -9.45 31.82 36.50
C ARG A 22 -9.90 30.99 37.75
N ILE A 23 -8.94 30.14 38.17
CA ILE A 23 -8.40 29.86 39.54
C ILE A 23 -9.32 29.24 40.60
N GLY A 24 -8.90 28.06 41.10
CA GLY A 24 -9.24 27.55 42.43
C GLY A 24 -9.15 26.03 42.53
N ILE A 25 -8.00 25.51 42.95
CA ILE A 25 -7.83 24.10 43.34
C ILE A 25 -8.50 23.93 44.71
N ASP A 26 -9.42 22.96 44.84
CA ASP A 26 -9.56 22.18 46.09
C ASP A 26 -10.01 20.73 45.75
N PRO A 27 -9.41 19.69 46.36
CA PRO A 27 -9.59 18.30 45.95
C PRO A 27 -10.52 17.53 46.89
N ALA A 28 -11.68 17.09 46.40
CA ALA A 28 -12.42 15.96 46.97
C ALA A 28 -13.56 15.52 46.05
N ASP A 29 -13.77 14.22 45.96
CA ASP A 29 -14.87 13.49 45.31
C ASP A 29 -14.89 13.43 43.77
N SER A 30 -14.12 12.48 43.24
CA SER A 30 -14.37 11.87 41.94
C SER A 30 -14.12 10.36 42.04
N GLY A 31 -15.17 9.61 42.36
CA GLY A 31 -15.22 8.17 42.13
C GLY A 31 -15.21 7.86 40.61
N PRO A 32 -14.64 6.73 40.18
CA PRO A 32 -14.49 6.40 38.76
C PRO A 32 -15.84 6.03 38.10
N PRO A 33 -16.08 6.42 36.83
CA PRO A 33 -17.13 5.85 35.99
C PRO A 33 -16.71 4.47 35.40
N PRO A 34 -17.67 3.62 35.00
CA PRO A 34 -17.42 2.22 34.66
C PRO A 34 -16.81 2.07 33.27
N GLY A 35 -15.60 1.52 33.18
CA GLY A 35 -14.87 1.27 31.93
C GLY A 35 -14.20 -0.10 31.93
N LEU A 36 -14.06 -0.67 30.73
CA LEU A 36 -13.54 -1.99 30.32
C LEU A 36 -12.28 -2.47 31.08
N GLN A 37 -12.45 -2.89 32.33
CA GLN A 37 -11.49 -3.73 33.04
C GLN A 37 -11.81 -5.20 32.74
N PRO A 38 -10.83 -6.13 32.81
CA PRO A 38 -11.15 -7.53 33.01
C PRO A 38 -12.15 -7.58 34.17
N GLY A 39 -13.29 -8.24 33.96
CA GLY A 39 -14.25 -8.39 35.03
C GLY A 39 -13.56 -9.06 36.20
N THR A 40 -13.26 -8.32 37.28
CA THR A 40 -13.05 -9.00 38.55
C THR A 40 -14.40 -9.51 38.93
N LEU A 41 -14.61 -10.82 38.73
CA LEU A 41 -15.80 -11.52 39.19
C LEU A 41 -16.12 -11.03 40.59
N THR A 42 -17.33 -10.52 40.76
CA THR A 42 -17.77 -10.11 42.08
C THR A 42 -17.78 -11.37 42.94
N PRO A 43 -17.22 -11.33 44.17
CA PRO A 43 -17.22 -12.50 45.02
C PRO A 43 -18.64 -13.02 45.23
N LEU A 44 -18.77 -14.34 45.36
CA LEU A 44 -20.03 -14.98 45.68
C LEU A 44 -20.76 -14.26 46.83
N PRO A 45 -22.07 -13.98 46.68
CA PRO A 45 -22.88 -13.51 47.79
C PRO A 45 -22.81 -14.51 48.94
N ASN A 46 -22.85 -14.00 50.17
CA ASN A 46 -23.02 -14.86 51.32
C ASN A 46 -24.34 -15.64 51.17
N PRO A 47 -24.32 -16.97 51.34
CA PRO A 47 -25.54 -17.74 51.30
C PRO A 47 -26.48 -17.29 52.42
N ASP A 48 -27.77 -17.22 52.12
CA ASP A 48 -28.80 -16.96 53.12
C ASP A 48 -28.97 -18.14 54.10
N ALA A 49 -29.92 -18.01 55.04
CA ALA A 49 -30.21 -19.07 56.01
C ALA A 49 -30.66 -20.40 55.37
N LEU A 50 -31.05 -20.41 54.09
CA LEU A 50 -31.46 -21.57 53.32
C LEU A 50 -30.34 -22.12 52.41
N GLY A 51 -29.17 -21.49 52.43
CA GLY A 51 -28.04 -21.84 51.57
C GLY A 51 -28.15 -21.30 50.14
N GLU A 52 -29.08 -20.38 49.88
CA GLU A 52 -29.28 -19.74 48.57
C GLU A 52 -28.39 -18.50 48.42
N ARG A 53 -27.81 -18.32 47.24
CA ARG A 53 -27.07 -17.11 46.84
C ARG A 53 -27.89 -16.34 45.83
N THR A 54 -28.03 -15.03 46.00
CA THR A 54 -28.81 -14.19 45.09
C THR A 54 -27.92 -13.29 44.27
N PHE A 55 -28.06 -13.37 42.95
CA PHE A 55 -27.44 -12.50 41.97
C PHE A 55 -28.49 -11.56 41.39
N THR A 56 -28.07 -10.35 41.05
CA THR A 56 -28.86 -9.41 40.27
C THR A 56 -28.11 -9.17 38.97
N LEU A 57 -28.79 -9.41 37.85
CA LEU A 57 -28.31 -9.10 36.51
C LEU A 57 -29.14 -7.94 35.94
N ASN A 58 -28.46 -7.02 35.28
CA ASN A 58 -29.05 -5.87 34.63
C ASN A 58 -28.74 -5.95 33.14
N LEU A 59 -29.73 -5.64 32.31
CA LEU A 59 -29.54 -5.52 30.88
C LEU A 59 -29.71 -4.06 30.44
N ASP A 60 -28.65 -3.51 29.83
CA ASP A 60 -28.71 -2.24 29.12
C ASP A 60 -28.94 -2.52 27.63
N LEU A 61 -30.07 -2.05 27.10
CA LEU A 61 -30.43 -2.19 25.69
C LEU A 61 -29.98 -1.01 24.84
N ARG A 62 -29.36 0.01 25.44
CA ARG A 62 -28.85 1.14 24.68
C ARG A 62 -27.70 0.66 23.79
N PRO A 63 -27.67 1.04 22.50
CA PRO A 63 -26.51 0.75 21.67
C PRO A 63 -25.28 1.44 22.27
N PRO A 64 -24.09 0.81 22.18
CA PRO A 64 -22.87 1.46 22.60
C PRO A 64 -22.64 2.72 21.74
N PRO A 65 -22.04 3.78 22.32
CA PRO A 65 -21.65 4.92 21.52
C PRO A 65 -20.63 4.48 20.44
N PRO A 66 -20.60 5.15 19.28
CA PRO A 66 -19.57 4.90 18.28
C PRO A 66 -18.16 5.09 18.87
N LEU A 67 -17.23 4.24 18.44
CA LEU A 67 -15.82 4.44 18.70
C LEU A 67 -15.34 5.59 17.81
N ALA A 68 -14.90 6.69 18.40
CA ALA A 68 -14.30 7.80 17.68
C ALA A 68 -12.85 7.99 18.15
N LEU A 69 -11.92 7.82 17.22
CA LEU A 69 -10.50 8.01 17.42
C LEU A 69 -10.07 9.27 16.67
N ASP A 70 -9.34 10.16 17.34
CA ASP A 70 -8.67 11.31 16.74
C ASP A 70 -7.20 11.20 17.14
N MET A 71 -6.38 10.80 16.17
CA MET A 71 -5.01 10.34 16.40
C MET A 71 -4.02 11.21 15.65
N ASN A 72 -2.91 11.56 16.32
CA ASN A 72 -1.71 12.05 15.65
C ASN A 72 -0.87 10.88 15.09
N ARG A 73 0.26 11.21 14.44
CA ARG A 73 1.16 10.22 13.85
C ARG A 73 1.69 9.18 14.85
N ASP A 74 2.09 9.60 16.05
CA ASP A 74 2.61 8.70 17.09
C ASP A 74 1.51 7.76 17.63
N GLU A 75 0.30 8.27 17.81
CA GLU A 75 -0.86 7.49 18.25
C GLU A 75 -1.29 6.47 17.18
N VAL A 76 -1.21 6.83 15.90
CA VAL A 76 -1.40 5.89 14.78
C VAL A 76 -0.32 4.82 14.80
N GLN A 77 0.95 5.18 15.00
CA GLN A 77 2.05 4.22 15.11
C GLN A 77 1.88 3.29 16.33
N GLU A 78 1.43 3.80 17.47
CA GLU A 78 1.19 2.99 18.68
C GLU A 78 0.04 2.00 18.46
N LEU A 79 -1.06 2.44 17.85
CA LEU A 79 -2.27 1.64 17.70
C LEU A 79 -2.20 0.66 16.52
N LEU A 80 -1.64 1.10 15.39
CA LEU A 80 -1.67 0.38 14.11
C LEU A 80 -0.28 -0.10 13.66
N GLY A 81 0.80 0.23 14.37
CA GLY A 81 2.18 -0.05 13.93
C GLY A 81 2.45 -1.52 13.61
N ASP A 82 1.90 -2.45 14.40
CA ASP A 82 2.08 -3.89 14.18
C ASP A 82 1.40 -4.41 12.90
N ILE A 83 0.39 -3.70 12.39
CA ILE A 83 -0.36 -4.05 11.17
C ILE A 83 -0.16 -3.04 10.03
N ALA A 84 0.56 -1.96 10.28
CA ALA A 84 0.85 -0.90 9.30
C ALA A 84 1.50 -1.42 8.00
N PRO A 85 2.39 -2.45 8.01
CA PRO A 85 2.93 -3.05 6.79
C PRO A 85 1.86 -3.68 5.89
N GLU A 86 0.71 -4.03 6.47
CA GLU A 86 -0.36 -4.78 5.81
C GLU A 86 -1.51 -3.89 5.34
N ILE A 87 -1.60 -2.66 5.85
CA ILE A 87 -2.63 -1.69 5.48
C ILE A 87 -2.16 -0.95 4.23
N VAL A 88 -2.71 -1.29 3.08
CA VAL A 88 -2.47 -0.55 1.83
C VAL A 88 -3.19 0.79 1.89
N MET A 89 -2.45 1.88 1.69
CA MET A 89 -2.99 3.24 1.69
C MET A 89 -3.35 3.67 0.28
N LEU A 90 -2.48 3.45 -0.71
CA LEU A 90 -2.75 3.79 -2.11
C LEU A 90 -1.80 3.07 -3.08
N GLU A 91 -2.18 3.03 -4.36
CA GLU A 91 -1.29 2.72 -5.49
C GLU A 91 -0.98 4.01 -6.25
N LEU A 92 0.29 4.35 -6.44
CA LEU A 92 0.73 5.57 -7.14
C LEU A 92 1.34 5.22 -8.50
N ASP A 93 1.00 6.00 -9.53
CA ASP A 93 1.66 5.95 -10.83
C ASP A 93 3.07 6.57 -10.72
N PRO A 94 4.16 5.82 -10.96
CA PRO A 94 5.52 6.36 -10.86
C PRO A 94 5.88 7.31 -12.02
N TYR A 95 5.05 7.45 -13.05
CA TYR A 95 5.36 8.24 -14.24
C TYR A 95 5.77 9.70 -13.94
N PRO A 96 5.06 10.49 -13.11
CA PRO A 96 5.47 11.85 -12.80
C PRO A 96 6.82 11.92 -12.08
N LEU A 97 7.06 11.01 -11.12
CA LEU A 97 8.33 10.90 -10.40
C LEU A 97 9.49 10.62 -11.37
N LEU A 98 9.29 9.69 -12.32
CA LEU A 98 10.30 9.35 -13.34
C LEU A 98 10.60 10.53 -14.26
N VAL A 99 9.58 11.24 -14.76
CA VAL A 99 9.77 12.44 -15.58
C VAL A 99 10.57 13.49 -14.82
N ASN A 100 10.17 13.79 -13.58
CA ASN A 100 10.86 14.79 -12.75
C ASN A 100 12.30 14.38 -12.43
N THR A 101 12.55 13.09 -12.21
CA THR A 101 13.90 12.54 -11.99
C THR A 101 14.77 12.72 -13.23
N LEU A 102 14.28 12.32 -14.40
CA LEU A 102 15.01 12.46 -15.67
C LEU A 102 15.28 13.93 -16.02
N ASP A 103 14.30 14.82 -15.82
CA ASP A 103 14.49 16.25 -16.05
C ASP A 103 15.53 16.86 -15.10
N THR A 104 15.56 16.41 -13.84
CA THR A 104 16.57 16.81 -12.86
C THR A 104 17.98 16.34 -13.29
N ILE A 105 18.11 15.09 -13.73
CA ILE A 105 19.38 14.54 -14.23
C ILE A 105 19.86 15.30 -15.46
N LYS A 106 18.97 15.57 -16.43
CA LYS A 106 19.31 16.31 -17.66
C LYS A 106 19.79 17.74 -17.39
N ALA A 107 19.28 18.37 -16.34
CA ALA A 107 19.68 19.72 -15.96
C ALA A 107 20.97 19.75 -15.12
N ALA A 108 21.50 18.60 -14.68
CA ALA A 108 22.63 18.52 -13.77
C ALA A 108 23.91 19.16 -14.31
N CYS A 109 24.10 19.15 -15.64
CA CYS A 109 25.28 19.67 -16.31
C CYS A 109 24.98 20.89 -17.21
N GLY A 110 23.92 21.64 -16.89
CA GLY A 110 23.49 22.82 -17.65
C GLY A 110 22.44 22.52 -18.72
N THR A 111 22.03 23.56 -19.45
CA THR A 111 20.93 23.49 -20.43
C THR A 111 21.33 23.93 -21.84
N ASP A 112 22.60 24.25 -22.07
CA ASP A 112 23.13 24.76 -23.35
C ASP A 112 23.01 23.74 -24.48
N TRP A 113 22.85 22.45 -24.17
CA TRP A 113 22.54 21.39 -25.13
C TRP A 113 21.26 21.64 -25.94
N ARG A 114 20.40 22.58 -25.50
CA ARG A 114 19.19 23.00 -26.22
C ARG A 114 19.48 23.97 -27.36
N ASP A 115 20.69 24.52 -27.42
CA ASP A 115 21.12 25.37 -28.53
C ASP A 115 21.41 24.49 -29.76
N ASP A 116 21.22 25.04 -30.96
CA ASP A 116 21.58 24.35 -32.21
C ASP A 116 23.10 24.45 -32.42
N ASP A 117 23.86 23.71 -31.61
CA ASP A 117 25.31 23.69 -31.59
C ASP A 117 25.82 22.24 -31.49
N PRO A 118 26.84 21.84 -32.27
CA PRO A 118 27.47 20.53 -32.12
C PRO A 118 28.16 20.32 -30.77
N ASP A 119 28.60 21.38 -30.08
CA ASP A 119 29.10 21.32 -28.71
C ASP A 119 27.98 21.69 -27.72
N PRO A 120 27.45 20.73 -26.94
CA PRO A 120 26.39 20.99 -25.98
C PRO A 120 26.86 21.76 -24.74
N ARG A 121 28.17 22.05 -24.61
CA ARG A 121 28.79 22.82 -23.52
C ARG A 121 28.37 22.35 -22.12
N LEU A 122 28.26 21.04 -21.96
CA LEU A 122 27.89 20.42 -20.68
C LEU A 122 28.97 20.71 -19.63
N ASP A 123 28.53 21.22 -18.48
CA ASP A 123 29.38 21.51 -17.32
C ASP A 123 28.69 21.03 -16.04
N CYS A 124 29.15 19.87 -15.53
CA CYS A 124 28.58 19.28 -14.32
C CYS A 124 29.05 19.99 -13.04
N GLU A 125 29.92 21.00 -13.10
CA GLU A 125 30.27 21.80 -11.91
C GLU A 125 29.16 22.79 -11.50
N LEU A 126 28.17 23.01 -12.37
CA LEU A 126 27.13 24.02 -12.19
C LEU A 126 26.12 23.71 -11.08
N THR A 127 25.84 22.42 -10.82
CA THR A 127 24.80 21.99 -9.87
C THR A 127 25.36 21.06 -8.78
N ASP A 128 24.66 20.93 -7.66
CA ASP A 128 25.04 19.96 -6.62
C ASP A 128 25.01 18.52 -7.13
N LEU A 129 23.98 18.17 -7.93
CA LEU A 129 23.87 16.85 -8.54
C LEU A 129 25.03 16.59 -9.51
N GLY A 130 25.34 17.52 -10.42
CA GLY A 130 26.44 17.36 -11.36
C GLY A 130 27.80 17.22 -10.68
N ARG A 131 28.03 17.96 -9.59
CA ARG A 131 29.27 17.85 -8.79
C ARG A 131 29.42 16.49 -8.13
N SER A 132 28.31 15.78 -7.86
CA SER A 132 28.34 14.44 -7.28
C SER A 132 28.84 13.35 -8.24
N PHE A 133 28.92 13.63 -9.54
CA PHE A 133 29.37 12.66 -10.54
C PHE A 133 30.89 12.40 -10.48
N ALA A 134 31.66 13.34 -9.93
CA ALA A 134 33.08 13.14 -9.67
C ALA A 134 33.26 12.29 -8.40
N ARG A 135 34.00 11.18 -8.50
CA ARG A 135 34.23 10.23 -7.38
C ARG A 135 35.65 9.66 -7.39
N ASP A 136 36.24 9.47 -6.22
CA ASP A 136 37.50 8.71 -6.02
C ASP A 136 38.64 9.02 -7.03
N GLY A 137 38.89 10.30 -7.30
CA GLY A 137 39.95 10.73 -8.22
C GLY A 137 39.59 10.69 -9.70
N MET A 138 38.39 10.20 -10.05
CA MET A 138 37.76 10.32 -11.36
C MET A 138 37.05 11.67 -11.47
N GLY A 139 37.33 12.40 -12.55
CA GLY A 139 36.57 13.61 -12.89
C GLY A 139 35.18 13.27 -13.39
N TRP A 140 34.21 14.19 -13.30
CA TRP A 140 32.85 13.94 -13.76
C TRP A 140 32.75 13.53 -15.24
N ARG A 141 33.71 13.94 -16.10
CA ARG A 141 33.74 13.57 -17.53
C ARG A 141 33.97 12.08 -17.79
N GLU A 142 34.54 11.38 -16.82
CA GLU A 142 34.88 9.96 -16.91
C GLU A 142 33.81 9.09 -16.21
N SER A 143 32.73 9.70 -15.71
CA SER A 143 31.72 9.00 -14.91
C SER A 143 30.58 8.45 -15.78
N PRO A 144 29.99 7.28 -15.41
CA PRO A 144 28.77 6.75 -16.03
C PRO A 144 27.61 7.73 -15.98
N GLU A 145 27.49 8.51 -14.91
CA GLU A 145 26.41 9.48 -14.72
C GLU A 145 26.47 10.61 -15.77
N TYR A 146 27.67 11.13 -16.05
CA TYR A 146 27.86 12.09 -17.13
C TYR A 146 27.59 11.47 -18.50
N ALA A 147 28.03 10.23 -18.73
CA ALA A 147 27.77 9.51 -19.97
C ALA A 147 26.26 9.38 -20.23
N LEU A 148 25.45 9.12 -19.19
CA LEU A 148 24.00 9.15 -19.31
C LEU A 148 23.44 10.54 -19.57
N VAL A 149 23.97 11.61 -18.94
CA VAL A 149 23.53 12.98 -19.26
C VAL A 149 23.76 13.28 -20.74
N ARG A 150 24.90 12.89 -21.33
CA ARG A 150 25.14 13.02 -22.78
C ARG A 150 24.07 12.29 -23.58
N LEU A 151 23.76 11.05 -23.22
CA LEU A 151 22.72 10.26 -23.88
C LEU A 151 21.33 10.93 -23.80
N LEU A 152 20.93 11.38 -22.61
CA LEU A 152 19.63 12.00 -22.35
C LEU A 152 19.48 13.40 -22.97
N THR A 153 20.57 14.04 -23.38
CA THR A 153 20.58 15.38 -23.98
C THR A 153 20.95 15.36 -25.46
N MET A 154 20.96 14.17 -26.05
CA MET A 154 21.35 13.93 -27.43
C MET A 154 20.26 14.39 -28.40
N THR A 155 20.63 15.25 -29.34
CA THR A 155 19.77 15.84 -30.37
C THR A 155 20.45 15.70 -31.73
N PRO A 156 19.73 15.87 -32.86
CA PRO A 156 20.38 15.89 -34.17
C PRO A 156 21.48 16.95 -34.31
N ALA A 157 21.44 18.06 -33.55
CA ALA A 157 22.46 19.11 -33.59
C ALA A 157 23.80 18.67 -32.98
N ASN A 158 23.78 17.88 -31.90
CA ASN A 158 24.93 17.58 -31.06
C ASN A 158 25.34 16.08 -31.05
N VAL A 159 24.67 15.25 -31.85
CA VAL A 159 24.92 13.81 -31.90
C VAL A 159 26.33 13.49 -32.40
N VAL A 160 26.97 12.54 -31.72
CA VAL A 160 28.25 11.95 -32.14
C VAL A 160 27.98 10.53 -32.62
N VAL A 161 28.35 10.23 -33.85
CA VAL A 161 28.10 8.91 -34.49
C VAL A 161 29.37 8.19 -34.94
N LEU A 162 30.55 8.76 -34.63
CA LEU A 162 31.84 8.12 -34.81
C LEU A 162 31.87 6.77 -34.06
N GLY A 163 32.21 5.68 -34.75
CA GLY A 163 32.18 4.32 -34.19
C GLY A 163 30.87 3.55 -34.42
N THR A 164 29.86 4.15 -35.06
CA THR A 164 28.58 3.51 -35.37
C THR A 164 28.46 3.13 -36.85
N SER A 165 27.45 2.34 -37.20
CA SER A 165 27.11 2.00 -38.59
C SER A 165 26.79 3.21 -39.49
N ILE A 166 26.43 4.37 -38.92
CA ILE A 166 26.09 5.61 -39.64
C ILE A 166 27.24 6.63 -39.72
N GLU A 167 28.43 6.34 -39.19
CA GLU A 167 29.60 7.22 -39.25
C GLU A 167 29.95 7.68 -40.68
N PHE A 168 29.90 6.74 -41.63
CA PHE A 168 30.21 7.06 -43.03
C PHE A 168 29.22 8.07 -43.62
N LEU A 169 27.94 7.98 -43.24
CA LEU A 169 26.94 8.95 -43.69
C LEU A 169 27.22 10.35 -43.15
N GLN A 170 27.68 10.48 -41.90
CA GLN A 170 28.14 11.76 -41.36
C GLN A 170 29.29 12.32 -42.18
N THR A 171 30.33 11.51 -42.40
CA THR A 171 31.52 11.91 -43.16
C THR A 171 31.16 12.42 -44.56
N VAL A 172 30.30 11.70 -45.28
CA VAL A 172 29.89 12.09 -46.64
C VAL A 172 29.00 13.33 -46.61
N SER A 173 27.96 13.35 -45.77
CA SER A 173 27.00 14.46 -45.74
C SER A 173 27.63 15.79 -45.34
N ASP A 174 28.55 15.79 -44.37
CA ASP A 174 29.26 16.98 -43.93
C ASP A 174 30.30 17.45 -44.95
N LEU A 175 31.01 16.53 -45.62
CA LEU A 175 31.99 16.86 -46.65
C LEU A 175 31.37 17.59 -47.85
N VAL A 176 30.17 17.17 -48.26
CA VAL A 176 29.51 17.70 -49.47
C VAL A 176 28.29 18.58 -49.18
N GLY A 177 27.99 18.85 -47.91
CA GLY A 177 26.88 19.72 -47.49
C GLY A 177 25.49 19.20 -47.86
N ILE A 178 25.32 17.87 -47.97
CA ILE A 178 24.05 17.24 -48.33
C ILE A 178 23.02 17.59 -47.26
N GLY A 179 21.85 18.10 -47.68
CA GLY A 179 20.74 18.36 -46.77
C GLY A 179 21.02 19.41 -45.70
N GLY A 180 22.09 20.21 -45.80
CA GLY A 180 22.52 21.13 -44.73
C GLY A 180 23.43 20.49 -43.67
N GLY A 181 23.98 19.31 -43.94
CA GLY A 181 24.85 18.54 -43.05
C GLY A 181 24.12 17.40 -42.36
N PHE A 182 24.88 16.51 -41.71
CA PHE A 182 24.37 15.27 -41.12
C PHE A 182 23.23 15.49 -40.12
N GLY A 183 23.38 16.47 -39.22
CA GLY A 183 22.38 16.76 -38.20
C GLY A 183 21.03 17.21 -38.78
N GLN A 184 21.02 17.90 -39.92
CA GLN A 184 19.77 18.27 -40.59
C GLN A 184 19.15 17.05 -41.27
N MET A 185 19.96 16.17 -41.88
CA MET A 185 19.46 14.93 -42.46
C MET A 185 18.78 14.05 -41.40
N LEU A 186 19.39 13.88 -40.23
CA LEU A 186 18.77 13.15 -39.12
C LEU A 186 17.48 13.79 -38.63
N ALA A 187 17.47 15.12 -38.47
CA ALA A 187 16.29 15.87 -38.08
C ALA A 187 15.12 15.66 -39.07
N ASP A 188 15.40 15.80 -40.36
CA ASP A 188 14.41 15.62 -41.43
C ASP A 188 13.89 14.17 -41.48
N SER A 189 14.79 13.19 -41.43
CA SER A 189 14.43 11.77 -41.52
C SER A 189 13.59 11.30 -40.33
N LEU A 190 13.94 11.71 -39.10
CA LEU A 190 13.21 11.34 -37.88
C LEU A 190 12.04 12.27 -37.54
N ARG A 191 11.81 13.32 -38.34
CA ARG A 191 10.80 14.37 -38.11
C ARG A 191 10.98 15.08 -36.77
N LEU A 192 12.22 15.39 -36.44
CA LEU A 192 12.60 16.16 -35.27
C LEU A 192 13.05 17.56 -35.68
N ARG A 193 13.05 18.48 -34.72
CA ARG A 193 13.89 19.67 -34.84
C ARG A 193 15.34 19.30 -34.52
N ARG A 194 16.31 20.07 -35.04
CA ARG A 194 17.73 19.85 -34.75
C ARG A 194 18.06 19.88 -33.26
N THR A 195 17.34 20.67 -32.48
CA THR A 195 17.51 20.81 -31.02
C THR A 195 16.55 19.93 -30.21
N GLU A 196 15.83 19.03 -30.86
CA GLU A 196 14.88 18.14 -30.20
C GLU A 196 15.55 16.80 -29.88
N GLU A 197 15.32 16.33 -28.66
CA GLU A 197 15.92 15.11 -28.15
C GLU A 197 15.45 13.89 -28.95
N PHE A 198 16.36 12.93 -29.18
CA PHE A 198 15.95 11.65 -29.77
C PHE A 198 14.94 10.96 -28.87
N LEU A 199 15.20 10.86 -27.56
CA LEU A 199 14.29 10.29 -26.58
C LEU A 199 14.09 11.29 -25.44
N ASP A 200 12.92 11.95 -25.41
CA ASP A 200 12.62 12.89 -24.33
C ASP A 200 12.27 12.17 -23.02
N SER A 201 12.27 12.93 -21.92
CA SER A 201 11.99 12.40 -20.57
C SER A 201 10.63 11.71 -20.46
N ARG A 202 9.63 12.10 -21.25
CA ARG A 202 8.29 11.50 -21.22
C ARG A 202 8.29 10.13 -21.86
N VAL A 203 8.94 9.99 -23.01
CA VAL A 203 9.11 8.71 -23.70
C VAL A 203 9.91 7.73 -22.84
N LEU A 204 11.02 8.19 -22.26
CA LEU A 204 11.86 7.36 -21.39
C LEU A 204 11.16 7.01 -20.07
N ALA A 205 10.36 7.90 -19.48
CA ALA A 205 9.58 7.58 -18.30
C ALA A 205 8.55 6.47 -18.55
N VAL A 206 7.95 6.40 -19.76
CA VAL A 206 7.10 5.25 -20.14
C VAL A 206 7.94 3.97 -20.20
N ALA A 207 9.07 4.00 -20.90
CA ALA A 207 9.95 2.83 -21.02
C ALA A 207 10.46 2.33 -19.66
N LEU A 208 10.89 3.24 -18.77
CA LEU A 208 11.29 2.92 -17.41
C LEU A 208 10.14 2.36 -16.58
N LYS A 209 8.95 2.95 -16.67
CA LYS A 209 7.77 2.43 -15.97
C LYS A 209 7.45 1.00 -16.40
N GLU A 210 7.42 0.73 -17.70
CA GLU A 210 7.02 -0.58 -18.24
C GLU A 210 8.10 -1.65 -18.08
N ARG A 211 9.37 -1.30 -18.35
CA ARG A 211 10.47 -2.26 -18.49
C ARG A 211 11.31 -2.38 -17.23
N PHE A 212 11.58 -1.27 -16.56
CA PHE A 212 12.34 -1.27 -15.32
C PHE A 212 11.41 -1.54 -14.13
N ILE A 213 10.56 -0.58 -13.77
CA ILE A 213 9.65 -0.70 -12.62
C ILE A 213 8.71 -1.89 -12.80
N GLY A 214 8.02 -2.01 -13.94
CA GLY A 214 7.05 -3.07 -14.20
C GLY A 214 7.60 -4.50 -14.16
N SER A 215 8.93 -4.66 -14.25
CA SER A 215 9.58 -5.98 -14.12
C SER A 215 9.92 -6.36 -12.67
N HIS A 216 9.74 -5.45 -11.72
CA HIS A 216 10.01 -5.68 -10.31
C HIS A 216 8.87 -6.49 -9.65
N PRO A 217 9.15 -7.61 -8.96
CA PRO A 217 8.13 -8.48 -8.36
C PRO A 217 7.14 -7.82 -7.38
N ASN A 218 7.56 -6.76 -6.70
CA ASN A 218 6.74 -6.03 -5.72
C ASN A 218 5.93 -4.85 -6.30
N ILE A 219 5.83 -4.73 -7.63
CA ILE A 219 5.02 -3.71 -8.30
C ILE A 219 3.61 -4.23 -8.59
N GLY A 220 2.62 -3.35 -8.44
CA GLY A 220 1.22 -3.68 -8.63
C GLY A 220 0.92 -4.12 -10.07
N PRO A 221 -0.21 -4.83 -10.29
CA PRO A 221 -0.57 -5.36 -11.60
C PRO A 221 -0.76 -4.29 -12.68
N ASN A 222 -0.95 -3.02 -12.27
CA ASN A 222 -1.09 -1.87 -13.17
C ASN A 222 0.24 -1.12 -13.40
N GLY A 223 1.36 -1.64 -12.90
CA GLY A 223 2.67 -0.96 -12.94
C GLY A 223 2.78 0.20 -11.94
N GLY A 224 1.90 0.26 -10.94
CA GLY A 224 1.94 1.25 -9.87
C GLY A 224 2.70 0.77 -8.63
N ILE A 225 3.23 1.73 -7.87
CA ILE A 225 3.89 1.45 -6.59
C ILE A 225 2.81 1.46 -5.51
N LEU A 226 2.63 0.34 -4.82
CA LEU A 226 1.76 0.27 -3.64
C LEU A 226 2.46 0.92 -2.46
N PHE A 227 1.76 1.76 -1.71
CA PHE A 227 2.21 2.36 -0.46
C PHE A 227 1.36 1.87 0.69
N THR A 228 2.00 1.43 1.78
CA THR A 228 1.35 0.97 3.01
C THR A 228 1.31 2.09 4.04
N LEU A 229 0.61 1.86 5.15
CA LEU A 229 0.63 2.77 6.29
C LEU A 229 2.03 2.85 6.89
N GLU A 230 2.77 1.73 6.92
CA GLU A 230 4.18 1.70 7.34
C GLU A 230 5.05 2.58 6.45
N ASP A 231 4.90 2.51 5.12
CA ASP A 231 5.65 3.36 4.19
C ASP A 231 5.44 4.85 4.52
N ALA A 232 4.22 5.26 4.86
CA ALA A 232 3.90 6.65 5.21
C ALA A 232 4.35 7.05 6.63
N LEU A 233 4.26 6.14 7.61
CA LEU A 233 4.70 6.36 8.99
C LEU A 233 6.23 6.35 9.13
N GLY A 234 6.93 5.67 8.24
CA GLY A 234 8.39 5.58 8.20
C GLY A 234 9.04 6.58 7.23
N ASP A 235 8.33 7.64 6.81
CA ASP A 235 8.81 8.65 5.86
C ASP A 235 9.45 8.02 4.60
N LEU A 236 8.80 7.00 4.05
CA LEU A 236 9.18 6.23 2.86
C LEU A 236 10.44 5.37 2.98
N GLU A 237 11.15 5.39 4.12
CA GLU A 237 12.32 4.54 4.37
C GLU A 237 12.07 3.03 4.10
N PRO A 238 10.92 2.44 4.48
CA PRO A 238 10.63 1.02 4.22
C PRO A 238 10.64 0.63 2.73
N LEU A 239 10.50 1.61 1.82
CA LEU A 239 10.59 1.37 0.39
C LEU A 239 11.97 0.84 -0.03
N ALA A 240 13.06 1.12 0.69
CA ALA A 240 14.37 0.54 0.39
C ALA A 240 14.33 -0.99 0.37
N GLN A 241 13.68 -1.59 1.36
CA GLN A 241 13.54 -3.04 1.44
C GLN A 241 12.53 -3.54 0.41
N LYS A 242 11.42 -2.82 0.24
CA LYS A 242 10.32 -3.21 -0.65
C LYS A 242 10.69 -3.15 -2.13
N LEU A 243 11.45 -2.15 -2.54
CA LEU A 243 11.81 -1.85 -3.93
C LEU A 243 13.31 -2.06 -4.21
N GLY A 244 14.03 -2.70 -3.27
CA GLY A 244 15.41 -3.08 -3.43
C GLY A 244 15.61 -4.34 -4.31
N PRO A 245 16.84 -4.85 -4.42
CA PRO A 245 17.14 -6.02 -5.25
C PRO A 245 16.34 -7.28 -4.83
N VAL A 246 15.76 -7.97 -5.80
CA VAL A 246 14.99 -9.21 -5.55
C VAL A 246 15.11 -10.18 -6.74
N GLY A 247 15.48 -11.42 -6.45
CA GLY A 247 15.73 -12.43 -7.49
C GLY A 247 16.80 -11.96 -8.48
N GLY A 248 16.46 -11.93 -9.77
CA GLY A 248 17.32 -11.40 -10.83
C GLY A 248 17.18 -9.90 -11.09
N HIS A 249 16.21 -9.23 -10.48
CA HIS A 249 15.98 -7.79 -10.67
C HIS A 249 16.93 -6.98 -9.78
N PRO A 250 17.60 -5.92 -10.30
CA PRO A 250 18.61 -5.16 -9.55
C PRO A 250 18.04 -4.26 -8.44
N GLY A 251 16.71 -4.15 -8.37
CA GLY A 251 15.99 -3.21 -7.52
C GLY A 251 15.70 -1.91 -8.25
N ILE A 252 14.62 -1.21 -7.87
CA ILE A 252 14.32 0.15 -8.34
C ILE A 252 15.13 1.16 -7.52
N LEU A 253 15.25 0.91 -6.22
CA LEU A 253 16.02 1.71 -5.28
C LEU A 253 17.34 1.02 -4.93
N ALA A 254 18.41 1.80 -4.85
CA ALA A 254 19.71 1.29 -4.43
C ALA A 254 19.70 0.95 -2.92
N PRO A 255 20.20 -0.25 -2.52
CA PRO A 255 20.11 -0.73 -1.13
C PRO A 255 21.02 0.02 -0.15
N ASP A 256 22.01 0.76 -0.65
CA ASP A 256 22.97 1.53 0.14
C ASP A 256 22.56 3.01 0.33
N PHE A 257 21.35 3.36 -0.09
CA PHE A 257 20.74 4.65 0.14
C PHE A 257 19.32 4.46 0.67
N LEU A 258 19.03 5.04 1.83
CA LEU A 258 17.70 5.01 2.40
C LEU A 258 16.86 6.10 1.71
N PRO A 259 15.79 5.74 0.98
CA PRO A 259 14.86 6.73 0.45
C PRO A 259 14.20 7.46 1.61
N HIS A 260 13.82 8.70 1.38
CA HIS A 260 13.20 9.52 2.41
C HIS A 260 12.19 10.48 1.80
N GLY A 261 11.07 10.70 2.48
CA GLY A 261 10.08 11.69 2.10
C GLY A 261 8.99 11.80 3.17
N VAL A 262 8.81 12.98 3.74
CA VAL A 262 7.78 13.19 4.76
C VAL A 262 6.41 13.24 4.09
N VAL A 263 5.58 12.23 4.36
CA VAL A 263 4.19 12.15 3.88
C VAL A 263 3.23 12.67 4.94
N MET A 264 3.43 12.24 6.19
CA MET A 264 2.65 12.63 7.36
C MET A 264 3.45 13.67 8.15
N GLY A 265 3.10 14.95 8.00
CA GLY A 265 3.77 16.04 8.70
C GLY A 265 3.45 16.06 10.20
N ASP A 266 4.09 16.97 10.93
CA ASP A 266 3.96 17.08 12.39
C ASP A 266 2.52 17.39 12.85
N GLU A 267 1.74 18.08 12.01
CA GLU A 267 0.35 18.43 12.26
C GLU A 267 -0.65 17.38 11.74
N MET A 268 -0.15 16.18 11.38
CA MET A 268 -1.00 15.11 10.87
C MET A 268 -2.04 14.69 11.91
N ARG A 269 -3.28 14.58 11.44
CA ARG A 269 -4.41 14.06 12.21
C ARG A 269 -5.17 13.04 11.38
N MET A 270 -5.43 11.88 11.98
CA MET A 270 -6.31 10.85 11.46
C MET A 270 -7.51 10.69 12.39
N ARG A 271 -8.69 11.01 11.87
CA ARG A 271 -9.96 10.76 12.54
C ARG A 271 -10.60 9.52 11.95
N VAL A 272 -10.98 8.58 12.80
CA VAL A 272 -11.68 7.35 12.43
C VAL A 272 -12.87 7.15 13.36
N VAL A 273 -14.04 6.89 12.79
CA VAL A 273 -15.25 6.56 13.53
C VAL A 273 -15.74 5.19 13.09
N ALA A 274 -16.06 4.35 14.07
CA ALA A 274 -16.63 3.03 13.84
C ALA A 274 -17.83 2.76 14.75
N GLU A 275 -18.79 2.02 14.24
CA GLU A 275 -19.85 1.45 15.07
C GLU A 275 -19.36 0.12 15.66
N SER A 276 -19.59 -0.12 16.94
CA SER A 276 -19.23 -1.40 17.54
C SER A 276 -20.39 -2.38 17.44
N ASN A 277 -20.12 -3.57 16.92
CA ASN A 277 -21.03 -4.72 17.00
C ASN A 277 -20.80 -5.55 18.28
N ILE A 278 -19.84 -5.18 19.13
CA ILE A 278 -19.65 -5.83 20.43
C ILE A 278 -20.70 -5.32 21.42
N ARG A 279 -21.30 -6.24 22.16
CA ARG A 279 -22.19 -5.95 23.30
C ARG A 279 -21.63 -6.59 24.55
N ILE A 280 -21.70 -5.84 25.65
CA ILE A 280 -21.29 -6.31 26.97
C ILE A 280 -22.55 -6.74 27.72
N PHE A 281 -22.56 -7.98 28.20
CA PHE A 281 -23.65 -8.52 29.00
C PHE A 281 -23.18 -8.91 30.39
N GLU A 282 -24.06 -8.80 31.38
CA GLU A 282 -23.84 -9.34 32.72
C GLU A 282 -24.22 -10.82 32.75
N GLY A 283 -23.45 -11.63 33.47
CA GLY A 283 -23.77 -13.03 33.69
C GLY A 283 -23.28 -13.58 35.01
N VAL A 284 -23.45 -14.88 35.19
CA VAL A 284 -23.19 -15.59 36.44
C VAL A 284 -22.24 -16.74 36.20
N SER A 285 -21.18 -16.79 36.99
CA SER A 285 -20.43 -17.99 37.34
C SER A 285 -20.97 -18.53 38.66
N LEU A 286 -21.60 -19.69 38.66
CA LEU A 286 -22.23 -20.27 39.86
C LEU A 286 -21.22 -20.57 40.98
N GLN A 287 -19.95 -20.68 40.62
CA GLN A 287 -18.82 -20.93 41.51
C GLN A 287 -18.08 -19.67 41.96
N GLN A 288 -18.21 -18.56 41.25
CA GLN A 288 -17.33 -17.40 41.45
C GLN A 288 -18.09 -16.09 41.66
N GLY A 289 -19.29 -15.93 41.09
CA GLY A 289 -20.18 -14.79 41.28
C GLY A 289 -20.65 -14.17 39.96
N THR A 290 -20.89 -12.86 39.91
CA THR A 290 -21.27 -12.19 38.65
C THR A 290 -20.07 -11.62 37.92
N GLY A 291 -20.16 -11.57 36.59
CA GLY A 291 -19.14 -11.01 35.72
C GLY A 291 -19.72 -10.48 34.42
N GLN A 292 -18.83 -10.20 33.47
CA GLN A 292 -19.16 -9.65 32.16
C GLN A 292 -18.67 -10.54 31.03
N ILE A 293 -19.40 -10.50 29.92
CA ILE A 293 -19.04 -11.14 28.67
C ILE A 293 -19.22 -10.18 27.51
N ASN A 294 -18.24 -10.18 26.60
CA ASN A 294 -18.29 -9.49 25.33
C ASN A 294 -18.76 -10.49 24.27
N VAL A 295 -19.86 -10.16 23.60
CA VAL A 295 -20.45 -10.98 22.54
C VAL A 295 -20.57 -10.13 21.28
N LEU A 296 -20.23 -10.72 20.14
CA LEU A 296 -20.50 -10.11 18.85
C LEU A 296 -22.00 -10.19 18.58
N ARG A 297 -22.66 -9.03 18.52
CA ARG A 297 -24.06 -8.91 18.13
C ARG A 297 -24.14 -7.92 16.98
N ASP A 298 -24.00 -8.48 15.80
CA ASP A 298 -24.17 -7.77 14.54
C ASP A 298 -25.65 -7.39 14.35
N VAL A 299 -25.94 -6.10 14.42
CA VAL A 299 -27.30 -5.55 14.35
C VAL A 299 -27.46 -4.41 13.34
N VAL A 300 -26.37 -3.89 12.79
CA VAL A 300 -26.34 -2.78 11.83
C VAL A 300 -25.10 -2.98 10.98
N GLY A 301 -25.23 -3.12 9.65
CA GLY A 301 -24.08 -3.11 8.73
C GLY A 301 -24.29 -3.74 7.34
N PRO A 302 -23.49 -3.37 6.31
CA PRO A 302 -23.48 -4.03 5.01
C PRO A 302 -22.60 -5.29 4.96
N THR A 303 -21.64 -5.43 5.88
CA THR A 303 -20.83 -6.63 6.10
C THR A 303 -21.24 -7.24 7.43
N PHE A 304 -21.44 -8.56 7.43
CA PHE A 304 -21.82 -9.26 8.64
C PHE A 304 -20.57 -9.79 9.36
N ASP A 305 -20.64 -9.90 10.69
CA ASP A 305 -19.60 -10.46 11.58
C ASP A 305 -18.36 -9.57 11.89
N ASP A 306 -18.33 -8.31 11.46
CA ASP A 306 -17.24 -7.37 11.80
C ASP A 306 -17.39 -6.83 13.24
N PRO A 307 -16.36 -6.92 14.11
CA PRO A 307 -16.44 -6.38 15.49
C PRO A 307 -16.60 -4.84 15.58
N LEU A 308 -15.95 -4.13 14.66
CA LEU A 308 -16.09 -2.70 14.38
C LEU A 308 -16.48 -2.49 12.92
N GLU A 309 -17.47 -1.64 12.68
CA GLU A 309 -17.87 -1.24 11.34
C GLU A 309 -17.31 0.13 10.99
N PHE A 310 -16.39 0.14 10.04
CA PHE A 310 -15.83 1.36 9.49
C PHE A 310 -16.53 1.78 8.19
N ASP A 311 -16.79 3.07 8.07
CA ASP A 311 -17.14 3.73 6.81
C ASP A 311 -16.05 4.76 6.46
N PHE A 312 -15.03 4.30 5.74
CA PHE A 312 -13.92 5.16 5.30
C PHE A 312 -14.31 6.07 4.13
N GLU A 313 -15.40 5.76 3.42
CA GLU A 313 -15.90 6.59 2.31
C GLU A 313 -16.63 7.83 2.83
N SER A 314 -17.30 7.73 3.98
CA SER A 314 -17.94 8.87 4.64
C SER A 314 -16.92 9.87 5.22
N PRO A 315 -17.05 11.18 4.93
CA PRO A 315 -16.25 12.21 5.60
C PRO A 315 -16.46 12.28 7.12
N ALA A 316 -17.61 11.80 7.63
CA ALA A 316 -17.85 11.71 9.07
C ALA A 316 -17.22 10.45 9.70
N GLY A 317 -17.02 9.40 8.88
CA GLY A 317 -16.42 8.13 9.30
C GLY A 317 -14.89 8.12 9.25
N PHE A 318 -14.31 8.84 8.30
CA PHE A 318 -12.86 8.96 8.16
C PHE A 318 -12.43 10.33 7.65
N GLU A 319 -11.34 10.86 8.21
CA GLU A 319 -10.65 12.04 7.73
C GLU A 319 -9.15 11.94 8.02
N VAL A 320 -8.32 12.37 7.08
CA VAL A 320 -6.89 12.57 7.30
C VAL A 320 -6.49 13.97 6.86
N THR A 321 -5.80 14.69 7.73
CA THR A 321 -5.30 16.05 7.50
C THR A 321 -3.83 16.16 7.91
N GLY A 322 -3.18 17.29 7.60
CA GLY A 322 -1.76 17.50 7.91
C GLY A 322 -0.80 16.64 7.09
N LEU A 323 -1.26 16.15 5.93
CA LEU A 323 -0.38 15.54 4.92
C LEU A 323 0.43 16.62 4.21
N THR A 324 1.65 16.29 3.80
CA THR A 324 2.50 17.20 3.02
C THR A 324 1.80 17.65 1.74
N ASP A 325 1.70 18.96 1.53
CA ASP A 325 0.94 19.55 0.40
C ASP A 325 1.43 19.07 -0.96
N ARG A 326 2.75 18.95 -1.12
CA ARG A 326 3.44 18.47 -2.32
C ARG A 326 4.53 17.49 -1.90
N PRO A 327 4.21 16.21 -1.68
CA PRO A 327 5.18 15.21 -1.28
C PRO A 327 6.33 15.13 -2.28
N VAL A 328 7.53 15.08 -1.74
CA VAL A 328 8.79 14.87 -2.47
C VAL A 328 9.45 13.60 -1.95
N MET A 329 10.36 13.03 -2.74
CA MET A 329 11.12 11.86 -2.35
C MET A 329 12.60 12.04 -2.72
N ASP A 330 13.45 11.78 -1.74
CA ASP A 330 14.86 11.53 -1.90
C ASP A 330 15.02 10.06 -2.30
N LEU A 331 15.75 9.80 -3.38
CA LEU A 331 15.95 8.44 -3.86
C LEU A 331 17.29 8.31 -4.56
N ARG A 332 17.77 7.07 -4.61
CA ARG A 332 18.88 6.69 -5.45
C ARG A 332 18.43 5.69 -6.50
N LEU A 333 18.40 6.14 -7.74
CA LEU A 333 18.08 5.31 -8.90
C LEU A 333 19.36 4.64 -9.40
N ARG A 334 19.30 3.33 -9.63
CA ARG A 334 20.40 2.56 -10.23
C ARG A 334 19.89 1.80 -11.45
N ILE A 335 20.52 2.01 -12.60
CA ILE A 335 20.23 1.24 -13.83
C ILE A 335 21.53 0.60 -14.27
N ARG A 336 21.45 -0.68 -14.66
CA ARG A 336 22.62 -1.46 -15.08
C ARG A 336 22.64 -1.62 -16.59
N GLU A 337 23.83 -1.53 -17.13
CA GLU A 337 24.16 -1.86 -18.52
C GLU A 337 24.27 -3.39 -18.68
N THR A 338 24.18 -3.88 -19.92
CA THR A 338 24.66 -5.22 -20.26
C THR A 338 26.20 -5.27 -20.34
N ASP A 339 26.79 -6.44 -20.13
CA ASP A 339 28.27 -6.61 -20.19
C ASP A 339 28.84 -6.61 -21.62
N ASP A 340 27.97 -6.70 -22.64
CA ASP A 340 28.34 -6.81 -24.04
C ASP A 340 27.60 -5.75 -24.87
N PHE A 341 28.29 -5.24 -25.90
CA PHE A 341 27.66 -4.43 -26.94
C PHE A 341 26.49 -5.20 -27.58
N VAL A 342 25.34 -4.53 -27.68
CA VAL A 342 24.12 -5.07 -28.27
C VAL A 342 24.05 -4.66 -29.75
N PRO A 343 24.29 -5.61 -30.68
CA PRO A 343 24.26 -5.30 -32.11
C PRO A 343 22.82 -5.12 -32.60
N ALA A 344 22.62 -4.18 -33.52
CA ALA A 344 21.37 -4.04 -34.24
C ALA A 344 21.09 -5.26 -35.13
N CYS A 345 19.83 -5.69 -35.20
CA CYS A 345 19.41 -6.65 -36.21
C CYS A 345 19.27 -5.94 -37.55
N SER A 346 20.19 -6.20 -38.49
CA SER A 346 20.25 -5.44 -39.73
C SER A 346 20.39 -6.29 -41.01
N GLY A 347 19.85 -5.77 -42.11
CA GLY A 347 20.08 -6.21 -43.49
C GLY A 347 19.20 -7.34 -44.03
N ASP A 348 18.60 -8.16 -43.16
CA ASP A 348 17.79 -9.32 -43.59
C ASP A 348 16.29 -9.12 -43.31
N ASP A 349 15.41 -9.69 -44.14
CA ASP A 349 13.95 -9.67 -43.91
C ASP A 349 13.56 -10.30 -42.56
N TYR A 350 14.40 -11.21 -42.05
CA TYR A 350 14.22 -11.79 -40.71
C TYR A 350 14.28 -10.72 -39.61
N CYS A 351 15.10 -9.68 -39.76
CA CYS A 351 15.22 -8.60 -38.77
C CYS A 351 13.99 -7.69 -38.71
N LYS A 352 13.17 -7.63 -39.76
CA LYS A 352 11.86 -6.95 -39.72
C LYS A 352 10.86 -7.61 -38.77
N SER A 353 11.19 -8.79 -38.23
CA SER A 353 10.39 -9.44 -37.19
C SER A 353 10.95 -9.22 -35.77
N ASN A 354 12.09 -8.52 -35.61
CA ASN A 354 12.73 -8.27 -34.31
C ASN A 354 11.98 -7.20 -33.50
N LEU A 355 10.93 -7.63 -32.81
CA LEU A 355 10.03 -6.77 -32.04
C LEU A 355 10.07 -7.15 -30.54
N PRO A 356 9.61 -6.27 -29.62
CA PRO A 356 9.63 -6.55 -28.18
C PRO A 356 8.98 -7.87 -27.77
N GLU A 357 7.89 -8.25 -28.46
CA GLU A 357 7.16 -9.51 -28.20
C GLU A 357 7.65 -10.69 -29.06
N SER A 358 8.60 -10.45 -29.96
CA SER A 358 9.12 -11.43 -30.92
C SER A 358 10.62 -11.20 -31.15
N PRO A 359 11.46 -11.42 -30.12
CA PRO A 359 12.90 -11.26 -30.24
C PRO A 359 13.48 -12.21 -31.29
N VAL A 360 14.37 -11.68 -32.11
CA VAL A 360 15.08 -12.42 -33.14
C VAL A 360 16.49 -12.74 -32.66
N GLY A 361 16.69 -13.97 -32.20
CA GLY A 361 17.98 -14.47 -31.71
C GLY A 361 18.31 -14.04 -30.27
N GLU A 362 19.30 -14.71 -29.67
CA GLU A 362 19.71 -14.49 -28.27
C GLU A 362 20.46 -13.17 -28.06
N THR A 363 21.05 -12.61 -29.11
CA THR A 363 21.81 -11.34 -29.06
C THR A 363 20.93 -10.11 -29.23
N SER A 364 19.64 -10.28 -29.55
CA SER A 364 18.70 -9.16 -29.69
C SER A 364 18.51 -8.43 -28.37
N VAL A 365 18.38 -7.10 -28.43
CA VAL A 365 18.03 -6.28 -27.26
C VAL A 365 16.75 -6.76 -26.57
N TRP A 366 15.80 -7.29 -27.34
CA TRP A 366 14.52 -7.79 -26.83
C TRP A 366 14.64 -9.14 -26.11
N ALA A 367 15.73 -9.89 -26.32
CA ALA A 367 16.04 -11.10 -25.57
C ALA A 367 16.78 -10.83 -24.25
N ARG A 368 17.25 -9.58 -24.04
CA ARG A 368 17.93 -9.17 -22.80
C ARG A 368 16.91 -8.87 -21.69
N PRO A 369 17.33 -8.94 -20.41
CA PRO A 369 16.45 -8.57 -19.29
C PRO A 369 15.89 -7.14 -19.45
N PRO A 370 14.60 -6.92 -19.17
CA PRO A 370 13.93 -5.66 -19.50
C PRO A 370 14.41 -4.46 -18.66
N PHE A 371 15.06 -4.72 -17.52
CA PHE A 371 15.59 -3.72 -16.61
C PHE A 371 17.01 -3.23 -16.97
N THR A 372 17.55 -3.63 -18.12
CA THR A 372 18.87 -3.17 -18.62
C THR A 372 18.75 -1.84 -19.36
N LEU A 373 19.80 -1.02 -19.30
CA LEU A 373 19.85 0.31 -19.93
C LEU A 373 19.55 0.22 -21.44
N GLU A 374 20.15 -0.73 -22.13
CA GLU A 374 20.00 -0.97 -23.56
C GLU A 374 18.54 -1.29 -23.92
N HIS A 375 17.91 -2.15 -23.12
CA HIS A 375 16.50 -2.50 -23.32
C HIS A 375 15.59 -1.30 -23.09
N ILE A 376 15.88 -0.47 -22.09
CA ILE A 376 15.11 0.75 -21.80
C ILE A 376 15.25 1.77 -22.93
N ILE A 377 16.47 1.97 -23.47
CA ILE A 377 16.72 2.87 -24.61
C ILE A 377 15.99 2.36 -25.86
N ALA A 378 16.11 1.08 -26.18
CA ALA A 378 15.42 0.48 -27.31
C ALA A 378 13.89 0.57 -27.17
N ALA A 379 13.36 0.32 -25.96
CA ALA A 379 11.93 0.47 -25.68
C ALA A 379 11.46 1.92 -25.83
N GLY A 380 12.26 2.90 -25.38
CA GLY A 380 12.00 4.32 -25.61
C GLY A 380 11.95 4.65 -27.10
N GLY A 381 12.94 4.16 -27.87
CA GLY A 381 12.96 4.30 -29.33
C GLY A 381 11.75 3.66 -30.00
N PHE A 382 11.38 2.45 -29.60
CA PHE A 382 10.21 1.75 -30.11
C PHE A 382 8.93 2.54 -29.84
N ASN A 383 8.74 3.02 -28.59
CA ASN A 383 7.58 3.81 -28.20
C ASN A 383 7.45 5.10 -29.01
N LYS A 384 8.57 5.74 -29.38
CA LYS A 384 8.55 6.98 -30.18
C LYS A 384 8.43 6.73 -31.69
N TYR A 385 9.10 5.72 -32.23
CA TYR A 385 9.34 5.56 -33.67
C TYR A 385 8.65 4.35 -34.32
N SER A 386 7.95 3.51 -33.56
CA SER A 386 7.23 2.32 -34.08
C SER A 386 6.17 2.62 -35.13
N ASN A 387 5.68 3.86 -35.20
CA ASN A 387 4.71 4.31 -36.22
C ASN A 387 5.32 5.29 -37.23
N LEU A 388 6.64 5.52 -37.18
CA LEU A 388 7.30 6.48 -38.06
C LEU A 388 7.27 5.98 -39.49
N THR A 389 6.74 6.80 -40.39
CA THR A 389 6.89 6.64 -41.84
C THR A 389 7.37 7.96 -42.41
N ASN A 390 8.42 7.91 -43.24
CA ASN A 390 8.99 9.10 -43.84
C ASN A 390 9.78 8.76 -45.10
N LEU A 391 9.87 9.72 -46.01
CA LEU A 391 10.76 9.64 -47.17
C LEU A 391 11.45 11.00 -47.30
N THR A 392 12.76 10.99 -47.21
CA THR A 392 13.59 12.18 -47.43
C THR A 392 14.57 11.90 -48.56
N SER A 393 14.63 12.80 -49.52
CA SER A 393 15.51 12.73 -50.68
C SER A 393 16.48 13.89 -50.70
N TYR A 394 17.72 13.59 -51.06
CA TYR A 394 18.79 14.55 -51.19
C TYR A 394 19.52 14.38 -52.53
N LEU A 395 20.18 15.44 -52.98
CA LEU A 395 20.93 15.48 -54.25
C LEU A 395 20.10 15.01 -55.47
N GLY A 396 18.83 15.40 -55.55
CA GLY A 396 17.95 15.00 -56.67
C GLY A 396 17.70 13.50 -56.73
N ASP A 397 17.32 12.90 -55.59
CA ASP A 397 17.02 11.48 -55.38
C ASP A 397 18.23 10.52 -55.50
N LEU A 398 19.45 11.05 -55.51
CA LEU A 398 20.66 10.21 -55.49
C LEU A 398 20.95 9.63 -54.10
N ALA A 399 20.45 10.24 -53.04
CA ALA A 399 20.54 9.74 -51.67
C ALA A 399 19.16 9.85 -51.01
N THR A 400 18.60 8.74 -50.54
CA THR A 400 17.31 8.70 -49.83
C THR A 400 17.47 8.10 -48.44
N VAL A 401 16.61 8.54 -47.52
CA VAL A 401 16.34 7.84 -46.26
C VAL A 401 14.85 7.54 -46.25
N GLU A 402 14.53 6.26 -46.22
CA GLU A 402 13.18 5.75 -46.39
C GLU A 402 12.80 4.98 -45.14
N ILE A 403 11.78 5.44 -44.44
CA ILE A 403 11.30 4.84 -43.19
C ILE A 403 9.89 4.30 -43.44
N GLY A 404 9.73 2.98 -43.31
CA GLY A 404 8.46 2.28 -43.55
C GLY A 404 7.87 2.52 -44.95
N GLN A 405 8.74 2.59 -45.97
CA GLN A 405 8.35 2.71 -47.38
C GLN A 405 8.42 1.35 -48.09
N ASP A 406 7.84 1.25 -49.29
CA ASP A 406 7.97 0.08 -50.19
C ASP A 406 7.65 -1.28 -49.55
N GLY A 407 6.66 -1.30 -48.66
CA GLY A 407 6.20 -2.51 -47.98
C GLY A 407 7.02 -2.89 -46.74
N ALA A 408 8.05 -2.10 -46.40
CA ALA A 408 8.73 -2.21 -45.11
C ALA A 408 7.80 -1.74 -43.96
N PRO A 409 7.89 -2.34 -42.76
CA PRO A 409 7.09 -1.92 -41.62
C PRO A 409 7.48 -0.51 -41.16
N PRO A 410 6.56 0.26 -40.53
CA PRO A 410 6.91 1.53 -39.92
C PRO A 410 8.10 1.42 -38.96
N GLY A 411 8.92 2.48 -38.92
CA GLY A 411 10.18 2.53 -38.17
C GLY A 411 11.37 1.81 -38.82
N TRP A 412 11.17 0.96 -39.84
CA TRP A 412 12.26 0.31 -40.57
C TRP A 412 12.93 1.29 -41.52
N ILE A 413 14.24 1.50 -41.37
CA ILE A 413 15.03 2.46 -42.14
C ILE A 413 15.77 1.75 -43.26
N HIS A 414 15.59 2.25 -44.48
CA HIS A 414 16.42 1.96 -45.65
C HIS A 414 17.21 3.21 -46.04
N PHE A 415 18.52 3.05 -46.27
CA PHE A 415 19.40 4.12 -46.74
C PHE A 415 19.72 3.91 -48.22
N GLY A 416 18.96 4.56 -49.09
CA GLY A 416 19.15 4.50 -50.54
C GLY A 416 20.30 5.38 -50.99
N VAL A 417 21.54 4.90 -50.84
CA VAL A 417 22.75 5.60 -51.32
C VAL A 417 23.47 4.80 -52.42
N PRO A 418 24.19 5.46 -53.35
CA PRO A 418 24.82 4.77 -54.47
C PRO A 418 25.83 3.72 -54.01
N LEU A 419 25.93 2.63 -54.78
CA LEU A 419 26.87 1.53 -54.53
C LEU A 419 26.65 0.78 -53.20
N ASN A 420 25.48 0.95 -52.55
CA ASN A 420 25.15 0.33 -51.26
C ASN A 420 26.19 0.64 -50.16
N LEU A 421 26.70 1.88 -50.16
CA LEU A 421 27.70 2.37 -49.20
C LEU A 421 27.06 2.84 -47.88
N GLY A 422 25.75 2.69 -47.74
CA GLY A 422 25.02 3.07 -46.54
C GLY A 422 25.12 1.99 -45.45
N PRO A 423 24.66 2.32 -44.24
CA PRO A 423 24.39 1.34 -43.21
C PRO A 423 23.42 0.28 -43.75
N LYS A 424 23.49 -0.92 -43.17
CA LYS A 424 22.46 -1.92 -43.41
C LYS A 424 21.11 -1.43 -42.89
N ASP A 425 20.06 -1.83 -43.59
CA ASP A 425 18.69 -1.58 -43.16
C ASP A 425 18.44 -2.12 -41.75
N GLN A 426 17.77 -1.34 -40.91
CA GLN A 426 17.51 -1.67 -39.51
C GLN A 426 16.39 -0.80 -38.96
N TYR A 427 15.88 -1.12 -37.78
CA TYR A 427 14.88 -0.26 -37.14
C TYR A 427 15.48 1.01 -36.54
N ALA A 428 14.70 2.10 -36.54
CA ALA A 428 15.10 3.38 -35.97
C ALA A 428 15.52 3.29 -34.50
N TRP A 429 14.83 2.45 -33.71
CA TRP A 429 15.18 2.24 -32.30
C TRP A 429 16.46 1.43 -32.09
N GLU A 430 16.81 0.54 -33.01
CA GLU A 430 18.09 -0.18 -32.97
C GLU A 430 19.24 0.74 -33.37
N LEU A 431 19.02 1.61 -34.35
CA LEU A 431 19.98 2.65 -34.71
C LEU A 431 20.23 3.63 -33.55
N ILE A 432 19.17 4.09 -32.87
CA ILE A 432 19.28 4.97 -31.71
C ILE A 432 19.99 4.25 -30.55
N LEU A 433 19.72 2.96 -30.35
CA LEU A 433 20.45 2.16 -29.36
C LEU A 433 21.94 2.05 -29.70
N GLU A 434 22.30 1.79 -30.95
CA GLU A 434 23.70 1.75 -31.41
C GLU A 434 24.42 3.08 -31.14
N VAL A 435 23.82 4.20 -31.56
CA VAL A 435 24.35 5.54 -31.29
C VAL A 435 24.43 5.81 -29.78
N GLY A 436 23.44 5.35 -29.02
CA GLY A 436 23.38 5.51 -27.58
C GLY A 436 24.51 4.78 -26.85
N GLN A 437 24.78 3.52 -27.21
CA GLN A 437 25.89 2.74 -26.66
C GLN A 437 27.23 3.42 -26.95
N VAL A 438 27.47 3.84 -28.20
CA VAL A 438 28.71 4.54 -28.55
C VAL A 438 28.85 5.87 -27.81
N SER A 439 27.76 6.62 -27.63
CA SER A 439 27.75 7.86 -26.84
C SER A 439 28.05 7.61 -25.35
N LEU A 440 27.60 6.48 -24.81
CA LEU A 440 27.84 6.07 -23.44
C LEU A 440 29.33 5.73 -23.21
N HIS A 441 29.94 4.94 -24.10
CA HIS A 441 31.33 4.47 -23.98
C HIS A 441 32.38 5.42 -24.59
N GLY A 442 31.92 6.47 -25.26
CA GLY A 442 32.74 7.39 -26.03
C GLY A 442 33.06 6.84 -27.44
N PRO A 443 33.34 7.71 -28.43
CA PRO A 443 33.47 7.34 -29.84
C PRO A 443 34.60 6.35 -30.16
N ASP A 444 35.60 6.20 -29.28
CA ASP A 444 36.69 5.22 -29.40
C ASP A 444 36.55 4.03 -28.41
N GLY A 445 35.46 3.95 -27.63
CA GLY A 445 35.28 2.99 -26.54
C GLY A 445 36.29 3.17 -25.39
N ARG A 446 36.82 4.39 -25.22
CA ARG A 446 37.92 4.70 -24.29
C ARG A 446 37.46 5.40 -23.01
N ASP A 447 36.24 5.93 -22.97
CA ASP A 447 35.74 6.63 -21.79
C ASP A 447 35.31 5.60 -20.74
N LEU A 448 34.50 4.62 -21.14
CA LEU A 448 34.00 3.53 -20.30
C LEU A 448 34.05 2.21 -21.07
N LEU A 449 34.48 1.13 -20.43
CA LEU A 449 34.38 -0.22 -21.01
C LEU A 449 32.91 -0.67 -21.04
N GLU A 450 32.54 -1.52 -22.00
CA GLU A 450 31.25 -2.22 -22.00
C GLU A 450 31.02 -2.94 -20.65
N GLY A 451 29.81 -2.85 -20.12
CA GLY A 451 29.42 -3.31 -18.78
C GLY A 451 29.87 -2.41 -17.63
N ALA A 452 30.66 -1.36 -17.89
CA ALA A 452 31.14 -0.45 -16.85
C ALA A 452 30.26 0.80 -16.67
N ALA A 453 29.31 1.07 -17.58
CA ALA A 453 28.42 2.22 -17.51
C ALA A 453 27.17 1.96 -16.64
N ASN A 454 27.37 1.34 -15.47
CA ASN A 454 26.34 1.22 -14.46
C ASN A 454 26.11 2.59 -13.81
N VAL A 455 24.90 3.13 -13.98
CA VAL A 455 24.57 4.49 -13.56
C VAL A 455 23.88 4.50 -12.20
N GLU A 456 24.23 5.50 -11.39
CA GLU A 456 23.64 5.70 -10.07
C GLU A 456 23.43 7.19 -9.79
N PHE A 457 22.18 7.62 -9.67
CA PHE A 457 21.83 9.00 -9.38
C PHE A 457 21.19 9.09 -8.02
N THR A 458 21.81 9.85 -7.12
CA THR A 458 21.17 10.28 -5.87
C THR A 458 20.50 11.62 -6.14
N VAL A 459 19.17 11.63 -6.14
CA VAL A 459 18.36 12.83 -6.36
C VAL A 459 17.58 13.14 -5.10
N TYR A 460 17.46 14.43 -4.79
CA TYR A 460 16.80 14.93 -3.59
C TYR A 460 15.57 15.74 -3.98
N ASP A 461 14.58 15.77 -3.09
CA ASP A 461 13.38 16.58 -3.18
C ASP A 461 12.61 16.39 -4.51
N VAL A 462 12.60 15.18 -5.08
CA VAL A 462 11.92 14.94 -6.35
C VAL A 462 10.40 14.91 -6.14
N PRO A 463 9.62 15.76 -6.83
CA PRO A 463 8.17 15.75 -6.66
C PRO A 463 7.55 14.43 -7.13
N VAL A 464 6.72 13.83 -6.27
CA VAL A 464 6.06 12.54 -6.54
C VAL A 464 4.89 12.70 -7.54
N GLY A 465 4.36 13.91 -7.68
CA GLY A 465 3.32 14.24 -8.67
C GLY A 465 1.88 14.15 -8.18
N ILE A 466 1.68 14.09 -6.86
CA ILE A 466 0.37 14.14 -6.18
C ILE A 466 0.39 15.24 -5.12
N THR A 467 -0.78 15.75 -4.72
CA THR A 467 -0.92 16.66 -3.57
C THR A 467 -1.38 15.95 -2.31
N GLY A 468 -1.14 16.53 -1.14
CA GLY A 468 -1.67 16.00 0.14
C GLY A 468 -3.20 15.82 0.13
N GLU A 469 -3.94 16.76 -0.47
CA GLU A 469 -5.40 16.66 -0.64
C GLU A 469 -5.80 15.49 -1.57
N GLN A 470 -5.04 15.25 -2.64
CA GLN A 470 -5.26 14.10 -3.51
C GLN A 470 -4.95 12.79 -2.77
N CYS A 471 -3.86 12.73 -2.00
CA CYS A 471 -3.54 11.59 -1.14
C CYS A 471 -4.69 11.29 -0.16
N ALA A 472 -5.16 12.28 0.59
CA ALA A 472 -6.24 12.12 1.57
C ALA A 472 -7.54 11.56 0.96
N ARG A 473 -7.83 11.90 -0.31
CA ARG A 473 -8.99 11.35 -1.02
C ARG A 473 -8.71 9.94 -1.56
N SER A 474 -7.53 9.71 -2.09
CA SER A 474 -7.14 8.43 -2.69
C SER A 474 -7.06 7.28 -1.68
N VAL A 475 -6.80 7.56 -0.39
CA VAL A 475 -6.67 6.49 0.62
C VAL A 475 -7.99 5.82 1.00
N ARG A 476 -9.11 6.56 0.95
CA ARG A 476 -10.44 6.09 1.36
C ARG A 476 -10.86 4.76 0.72
N PRO A 477 -10.83 4.59 -0.61
CA PRO A 477 -11.26 3.33 -1.24
C PRO A 477 -10.36 2.14 -0.88
N TYR A 478 -9.08 2.35 -0.60
CA TYR A 478 -8.19 1.27 -0.17
C TYR A 478 -8.47 0.83 1.26
N LEU A 479 -8.69 1.78 2.18
CA LEU A 479 -9.11 1.47 3.55
C LEU A 479 -10.48 0.80 3.57
N GLN A 480 -11.43 1.26 2.74
CA GLN A 480 -12.77 0.68 2.64
C GLN A 480 -12.74 -0.80 2.22
N GLN A 481 -11.82 -1.17 1.32
CA GLN A 481 -11.62 -2.56 0.88
C GLN A 481 -11.01 -3.44 1.97
N GLN A 482 -10.32 -2.86 2.95
CA GLN A 482 -9.61 -3.56 4.02
C GLN A 482 -10.33 -3.47 5.38
N ARG A 483 -11.53 -2.89 5.45
CA ARG A 483 -12.22 -2.55 6.70
C ARG A 483 -12.39 -3.71 7.68
N ALA A 484 -12.76 -4.90 7.20
CA ALA A 484 -12.96 -6.09 8.02
C ALA A 484 -11.64 -6.53 8.69
N ARG A 485 -10.56 -6.57 7.90
CA ARG A 485 -9.22 -6.90 8.41
C ARG A 485 -8.74 -5.87 9.43
N ILE A 486 -8.92 -4.58 9.15
CA ILE A 486 -8.56 -3.50 10.08
C ILE A 486 -9.34 -3.65 11.39
N SER A 487 -10.64 -3.96 11.30
CA SER A 487 -11.54 -4.21 12.43
C SER A 487 -11.09 -5.37 13.31
N GLU A 488 -10.87 -6.54 12.72
CA GLU A 488 -10.36 -7.72 13.43
C GLU A 488 -9.01 -7.46 14.10
N SER A 489 -8.10 -6.79 13.37
CA SER A 489 -6.75 -6.55 13.84
C SER A 489 -6.69 -5.55 15.01
N LEU A 490 -7.53 -4.52 14.99
CA LEU A 490 -7.60 -3.50 16.04
C LEU A 490 -8.11 -4.05 17.37
N LEU A 491 -9.09 -4.96 17.35
CA LEU A 491 -9.66 -5.52 18.58
C LEU A 491 -9.00 -6.82 19.03
N GLY A 492 -8.42 -7.58 18.10
CA GLY A 492 -7.87 -8.90 18.36
C GLY A 492 -8.94 -9.87 18.93
N ASP A 493 -8.49 -10.86 19.71
CA ASP A 493 -9.39 -11.78 20.41
C ASP A 493 -10.03 -11.09 21.63
N PHE A 494 -11.09 -10.32 21.40
CA PHE A 494 -11.86 -9.66 22.47
C PHE A 494 -12.50 -10.67 23.45
N ARG A 495 -12.68 -11.94 23.04
CA ARG A 495 -13.27 -13.00 23.89
C ARG A 495 -12.30 -13.48 24.95
N SER A 496 -10.99 -13.30 24.75
CA SER A 496 -9.97 -13.55 25.78
C SER A 496 -10.19 -12.74 27.06
N ARG A 497 -11.02 -11.68 27.01
CA ARG A 497 -11.39 -10.83 28.15
C ARG A 497 -12.72 -11.23 28.81
N ASN A 498 -13.39 -12.27 28.32
CA ASN A 498 -14.65 -12.74 28.88
C ASN A 498 -14.41 -13.43 30.23
N ASP A 499 -15.28 -13.16 31.20
CA ASP A 499 -15.27 -13.90 32.45
C ASP A 499 -15.71 -15.36 32.24
N ALA A 500 -15.25 -16.25 33.11
CA ALA A 500 -15.65 -17.66 33.10
C ALA A 500 -17.07 -17.84 33.67
N LEU A 501 -18.07 -17.41 32.90
CA LEU A 501 -19.50 -17.47 33.23
C LEU A 501 -20.09 -18.84 32.82
N ASP A 502 -21.22 -19.21 33.42
CA ASP A 502 -22.05 -20.35 32.99
C ASP A 502 -23.19 -19.88 32.07
N PHE A 503 -23.70 -18.66 32.29
CA PHE A 503 -24.72 -18.02 31.45
C PHE A 503 -24.70 -16.51 31.63
N TYR A 504 -25.28 -15.78 30.67
CA TYR A 504 -25.44 -14.33 30.70
C TYR A 504 -26.86 -13.90 30.34
N LEU A 505 -27.20 -12.65 30.67
CA LEU A 505 -28.50 -12.04 30.41
C LEU A 505 -28.45 -11.23 29.11
N ALA A 506 -29.36 -11.51 28.17
CA ALA A 506 -29.52 -10.73 26.96
C ALA A 506 -30.99 -10.63 26.52
N ALA A 507 -31.26 -9.77 25.54
CA ALA A 507 -32.58 -9.69 24.92
C ALA A 507 -32.58 -10.41 23.58
N LEU A 508 -33.68 -11.13 23.33
CA LEU A 508 -34.04 -11.63 22.02
C LEU A 508 -34.30 -10.46 21.05
N ASP A 509 -34.32 -10.72 19.75
CA ASP A 509 -34.53 -9.73 18.70
C ASP A 509 -35.95 -9.14 18.72
N ASP A 510 -36.90 -9.84 19.36
CA ASP A 510 -38.25 -9.34 19.63
C ASP A 510 -38.39 -8.60 20.98
N GLY A 511 -37.29 -8.37 21.68
CA GLY A 511 -37.21 -7.61 22.94
C GLY A 511 -37.53 -8.41 24.20
N ARG A 512 -37.87 -9.70 24.12
CA ARG A 512 -38.02 -10.55 25.31
C ARG A 512 -36.67 -10.80 25.97
N ILE A 513 -36.67 -10.88 27.29
CA ILE A 513 -35.46 -11.10 28.10
C ILE A 513 -35.21 -12.59 28.28
N ALA A 514 -33.99 -13.05 28.03
CA ALA A 514 -33.61 -14.44 28.16
C ALA A 514 -32.22 -14.61 28.79
N LEU A 515 -32.01 -15.75 29.43
CA LEU A 515 -30.67 -16.23 29.78
C LEU A 515 -30.11 -17.00 28.59
N PHE A 516 -28.86 -16.71 28.26
CA PHE A 516 -28.07 -17.39 27.24
C PHE A 516 -27.02 -18.22 27.96
N PHE A 517 -27.09 -19.54 27.78
CA PHE A 517 -26.05 -20.44 28.28
C PHE A 517 -24.80 -20.28 27.41
N ILE A 518 -23.63 -20.22 28.04
CA ILE A 518 -22.36 -19.99 27.35
C ILE A 518 -22.12 -21.04 26.26
N ALA A 519 -21.85 -20.58 25.04
CA ALA A 519 -21.52 -21.43 23.90
C ALA A 519 -20.01 -21.57 23.74
N ARG A 520 -19.57 -22.42 22.81
CA ARG A 520 -18.13 -22.60 22.53
C ARG A 520 -17.49 -21.34 21.96
N GLU A 521 -18.24 -20.60 21.14
CA GLU A 521 -17.80 -19.37 20.49
C GLU A 521 -17.67 -18.15 21.41
N ASP A 522 -18.14 -18.26 22.66
CA ASP A 522 -17.93 -17.25 23.70
C ASP A 522 -16.55 -17.35 24.36
N LEU A 523 -15.92 -18.52 24.23
CA LEU A 523 -14.61 -18.81 24.81
C LEU A 523 -13.50 -18.28 23.90
N GLY A 524 -12.36 -17.93 24.51
CA GLY A 524 -11.17 -17.57 23.74
C GLY A 524 -10.66 -18.74 22.89
N ASP A 525 -9.91 -18.43 21.84
CA ASP A 525 -9.46 -19.41 20.86
C ASP A 525 -8.69 -20.58 21.50
N GLY A 526 -9.06 -21.81 21.12
CA GLY A 526 -8.43 -23.03 21.61
C GLY A 526 -8.83 -23.47 23.02
N GLN A 527 -9.72 -22.76 23.71
CA GLN A 527 -10.22 -23.19 25.01
C GLN A 527 -11.15 -24.39 24.90
N ALA A 528 -11.02 -25.33 25.84
CA ALA A 528 -11.90 -26.49 25.93
C ALA A 528 -13.28 -26.07 26.46
N TYR A 529 -14.35 -26.68 25.93
CA TYR A 529 -15.72 -26.46 26.40
C TYR A 529 -16.03 -27.43 27.56
N PRO A 530 -16.16 -26.96 28.82
CA PRO A 530 -16.20 -27.82 30.00
C PRO A 530 -17.58 -28.42 30.33
N TRP A 531 -18.68 -27.83 29.86
CA TRP A 531 -20.04 -28.24 30.21
C TRP A 531 -20.46 -29.52 29.48
N ARG A 532 -21.04 -30.49 30.20
CA ARG A 532 -21.49 -31.78 29.65
C ARG A 532 -22.95 -31.73 29.21
N SER A 533 -23.76 -31.01 29.97
CA SER A 533 -25.21 -30.88 29.77
C SER A 533 -25.59 -29.40 29.59
N PRO A 534 -25.19 -28.74 28.49
CA PRO A 534 -25.46 -27.33 28.28
C PRO A 534 -26.97 -27.03 28.24
N GLY A 535 -27.36 -25.90 28.83
CA GLY A 535 -28.73 -25.39 28.88
C GLY A 535 -29.39 -25.43 30.26
N PHE A 536 -30.70 -25.25 30.27
CA PHE A 536 -31.53 -25.14 31.49
C PHE A 536 -32.60 -26.24 31.51
N TYR A 537 -32.79 -26.91 32.65
CA TYR A 537 -33.62 -28.11 32.80
C TYR A 537 -34.71 -27.95 33.87
N LEU A 538 -35.80 -28.69 33.76
CA LEU A 538 -36.87 -28.69 34.77
C LEU A 538 -36.61 -29.67 35.93
N ASP A 539 -35.58 -30.50 35.83
CA ASP A 539 -35.23 -31.51 36.83
C ASP A 539 -33.73 -31.53 37.17
N ALA A 540 -33.40 -31.94 38.40
CA ALA A 540 -32.02 -31.96 38.90
C ALA A 540 -31.13 -33.06 38.29
N ALA A 541 -31.70 -34.04 37.60
CA ALA A 541 -30.91 -35.05 36.88
C ALA A 541 -30.54 -34.61 35.46
N LEU A 542 -30.91 -33.38 35.06
CA LEU A 542 -30.60 -32.76 33.77
C LEU A 542 -31.03 -33.64 32.60
N THR A 543 -32.23 -34.22 32.70
CA THR A 543 -32.70 -35.18 31.70
C THR A 543 -33.00 -34.45 30.39
N PRO A 544 -32.53 -34.95 29.22
CA PRO A 544 -32.73 -34.25 27.95
C PRO A 544 -34.20 -33.95 27.60
N THR A 545 -35.14 -34.80 28.03
CA THR A 545 -36.59 -34.62 27.84
C THR A 545 -37.20 -33.56 28.74
N GLN A 546 -36.45 -33.04 29.72
CA GLN A 546 -36.84 -31.96 30.61
C GLN A 546 -36.02 -30.68 30.34
N LYS A 547 -35.27 -30.62 29.24
CA LYS A 547 -34.60 -29.38 28.83
C LYS A 547 -35.65 -28.32 28.50
N SER A 548 -35.58 -27.20 29.20
CA SER A 548 -36.46 -26.05 29.04
C SER A 548 -35.87 -24.98 28.11
N SER A 549 -34.54 -24.98 27.92
CA SER A 549 -33.87 -24.08 26.99
C SER A 549 -33.94 -24.58 25.55
N LEU A 550 -33.79 -23.66 24.59
CA LEU A 550 -33.80 -23.96 23.16
C LEU A 550 -32.60 -23.29 22.46
N LEU A 551 -31.91 -24.04 21.60
CA LEU A 551 -30.92 -23.50 20.65
C LEU A 551 -31.58 -22.60 19.60
N VAL A 552 -32.68 -23.07 19.01
CA VAL A 552 -33.46 -22.31 18.03
C VAL A 552 -34.73 -21.82 18.70
N MET A 553 -34.83 -20.51 18.89
CA MET A 553 -35.97 -19.87 19.57
C MET A 553 -36.58 -18.80 18.66
N ALA A 554 -37.90 -18.81 18.52
CA ALA A 554 -38.60 -17.72 17.83
C ALA A 554 -38.23 -16.38 18.46
N GLY A 555 -37.96 -15.37 17.64
CA GLY A 555 -37.49 -14.06 18.10
C GLY A 555 -35.96 -13.99 18.30
N SER A 556 -35.18 -14.98 17.88
CA SER A 556 -33.71 -14.92 17.91
C SER A 556 -33.12 -15.48 16.62
N THR A 557 -32.17 -14.75 16.02
CA THR A 557 -31.33 -15.24 14.91
C THR A 557 -30.17 -16.11 15.38
N ASP A 558 -29.81 -16.02 16.66
CA ASP A 558 -28.79 -16.86 17.28
C ASP A 558 -29.24 -18.33 17.33
N VAL A 559 -28.38 -19.24 16.86
CA VAL A 559 -28.64 -20.69 16.81
C VAL A 559 -27.62 -21.52 17.58
N THR A 560 -26.72 -20.85 18.29
CA THR A 560 -25.52 -21.43 18.92
C THR A 560 -25.66 -21.51 20.44
N HIS A 561 -26.39 -20.57 21.05
CA HIS A 561 -26.63 -20.53 22.48
C HIS A 561 -27.95 -21.21 22.87
N GLU A 562 -27.94 -21.96 23.98
CA GLU A 562 -29.16 -22.45 24.63
C GLU A 562 -29.85 -21.29 25.36
N LYS A 563 -31.09 -20.99 25.00
CA LYS A 563 -31.81 -19.79 25.47
C LYS A 563 -32.97 -20.17 26.38
N LEU A 564 -33.16 -19.44 27.47
CA LEU A 564 -34.32 -19.55 28.37
C LEU A 564 -34.96 -18.17 28.59
N VAL A 565 -36.21 -17.99 28.13
CA VAL A 565 -36.97 -16.75 28.39
C VAL A 565 -37.30 -16.65 29.88
N VAL A 566 -36.98 -15.51 30.47
CA VAL A 566 -37.29 -15.20 31.86
C VAL A 566 -38.65 -14.51 31.93
N PHE A 567 -39.55 -14.97 32.80
CA PHE A 567 -40.85 -14.34 33.01
C PHE A 567 -40.85 -13.41 34.24
N GLU A 568 -41.90 -12.59 34.37
CA GLU A 568 -42.13 -11.78 35.57
C GLU A 568 -42.47 -12.68 36.77
N GLU A 569 -43.19 -13.78 36.54
CA GLU A 569 -43.42 -14.79 37.57
C GLU A 569 -42.19 -15.65 37.81
N GLU A 570 -42.06 -16.14 39.04
CA GLU A 570 -40.94 -16.97 39.43
C GLU A 570 -40.91 -18.30 38.66
N GLN A 571 -39.76 -18.61 38.07
CA GLN A 571 -39.47 -19.87 37.39
C GLN A 571 -38.37 -20.61 38.14
N THR A 572 -38.48 -21.94 38.23
CA THR A 572 -37.40 -22.80 38.76
C THR A 572 -36.82 -23.67 37.65
N VAL A 573 -35.50 -23.63 37.50
CA VAL A 573 -34.75 -24.48 36.56
C VAL A 573 -33.49 -25.04 37.22
N TYR A 574 -32.85 -26.00 36.57
CA TYR A 574 -31.61 -26.65 36.98
C TYR A 574 -30.56 -26.54 35.89
N ILE A 575 -29.30 -26.44 36.29
CA ILE A 575 -28.17 -26.18 35.40
C ILE A 575 -26.90 -26.86 35.93
N GLU A 576 -26.03 -27.29 35.04
CA GLU A 576 -24.67 -27.75 35.35
C GLU A 576 -23.67 -26.59 35.19
N ASP A 577 -22.75 -26.43 36.14
CA ASP A 577 -21.63 -25.50 35.98
C ASP A 577 -20.43 -26.12 35.22
N ALA A 578 -19.39 -25.31 34.99
CA ALA A 578 -18.16 -25.78 34.32
C ALA A 578 -17.39 -26.89 35.07
N LYS A 579 -17.72 -27.18 36.33
CA LYS A 579 -17.08 -28.24 37.14
C LYS A 579 -17.92 -29.51 37.21
N GLY A 580 -19.12 -29.50 36.63
CA GLY A 580 -20.06 -30.63 36.63
C GLY A 580 -21.10 -30.58 37.77
N SER A 581 -21.09 -29.54 38.59
CA SER A 581 -22.00 -29.42 39.73
C SER A 581 -23.37 -28.88 39.32
N VAL A 582 -24.41 -29.48 39.89
CA VAL A 582 -25.80 -29.14 39.57
C VAL A 582 -26.36 -28.10 40.55
N PHE A 583 -26.91 -27.03 40.01
CA PHE A 583 -27.55 -25.95 40.73
C PHE A 583 -29.02 -25.86 40.39
N ARG A 584 -29.84 -25.57 41.41
CA ARG A 584 -31.21 -25.08 41.25
C ARG A 584 -31.17 -23.55 41.16
N LEU A 585 -31.80 -22.99 40.14
CA LEU A 585 -32.02 -21.56 39.98
C LEU A 585 -33.49 -21.21 40.16
N ARG A 586 -33.77 -20.13 40.89
CA ARG A 586 -35.07 -19.45 40.92
C ARG A 586 -34.91 -18.07 40.26
N LEU A 587 -35.69 -17.81 39.23
CA LEU A 587 -35.55 -16.70 38.31
C LEU A 587 -36.83 -15.87 38.29
N HIS A 588 -36.73 -14.55 38.28
CA HIS A 588 -37.84 -13.66 37.93
C HIS A 588 -37.32 -12.32 37.40
N GLN A 589 -38.11 -11.65 36.56
CA GLN A 589 -37.87 -10.25 36.21
C GLN A 589 -38.31 -9.34 37.36
N ASP A 590 -37.41 -8.47 37.81
CA ASP A 590 -37.71 -7.44 38.81
C ASP A 590 -37.94 -6.10 38.11
N ARG A 591 -39.20 -5.66 38.05
CA ARG A 591 -39.60 -4.37 37.45
C ARG A 591 -39.84 -3.27 38.48
N SER A 592 -39.42 -3.47 39.73
CA SER A 592 -39.63 -2.49 40.80
C SER A 592 -38.81 -1.21 40.63
N ASP A 593 -37.69 -1.28 39.89
CA ASP A 593 -36.86 -0.12 39.56
C ASP A 593 -37.16 0.40 38.14
N PRO A 594 -37.85 1.55 37.99
CA PRO A 594 -38.16 2.12 36.68
C PRO A 594 -36.91 2.61 35.92
N LEU A 595 -35.76 2.77 36.57
CA LEU A 595 -34.49 3.11 35.92
C LEU A 595 -33.76 1.86 35.39
N ARG A 596 -34.20 0.66 35.78
CA ARG A 596 -33.62 -0.62 35.37
C ARG A 596 -34.72 -1.61 34.97
N PRO A 597 -35.46 -1.33 33.89
CA PRO A 597 -36.65 -2.10 33.51
C PRO A 597 -36.36 -3.54 33.08
N HIS A 598 -35.08 -3.89 32.84
CA HIS A 598 -34.63 -5.21 32.41
C HIS A 598 -33.70 -5.85 33.43
N ARG A 599 -34.14 -5.86 34.70
CA ARG A 599 -33.43 -6.51 35.80
C ARG A 599 -33.96 -7.93 36.01
N VAL A 600 -33.05 -8.89 36.19
CA VAL A 600 -33.37 -10.28 36.54
C VAL A 600 -32.69 -10.64 37.86
N VAL A 601 -33.47 -11.25 38.75
CA VAL A 601 -32.96 -11.79 40.01
C VAL A 601 -32.81 -13.30 39.88
N VAL A 602 -31.63 -13.80 40.25
CA VAL A 602 -31.28 -15.22 40.19
C VAL A 602 -30.90 -15.69 41.59
N ALA A 603 -31.73 -16.53 42.22
CA ALA A 603 -31.34 -17.24 43.43
C ALA A 603 -30.83 -18.64 43.07
N SER A 604 -29.60 -18.98 43.46
CA SER A 604 -28.98 -20.27 43.17
C SER A 604 -28.71 -21.08 44.44
N LYS A 605 -28.83 -22.40 44.33
CA LYS A 605 -28.45 -23.37 45.37
C LYS A 605 -27.88 -24.62 44.74
N GLN A 606 -26.70 -25.04 45.18
CA GLN A 606 -26.13 -26.33 44.75
C GLN A 606 -26.99 -27.48 45.30
N VAL A 607 -27.37 -28.42 44.43
CA VAL A 607 -28.24 -29.56 44.75
C VAL A 607 -27.60 -30.91 44.41
N GLY A 608 -26.48 -30.91 43.68
CA GLY A 608 -25.71 -32.11 43.35
C GLY A 608 -24.23 -31.81 43.08
N PRO A 609 -23.36 -32.83 43.19
CA PRO A 609 -21.97 -32.76 42.72
C PRO A 609 -21.89 -32.63 41.20
#